data_AF-A0A932GXR2-F1
#
_entry.id   AF-A0A932GXR2-F1
#
_cell.length_a   1.000
_cell.length_b   1.000
_cell.length_c   1.000
_cell.angle_alpha   90.00
_cell.angle_beta   90.00
_cell.angle_gamma   90.00
#
_symmetry.space_group_name_H-M   'P 1'
#
loop_
_entity.id
_entity.type
_entity.pdbx_description
1 polymer ?
#
loop_
_entity_poly.entity_id
_entity_poly.type
_entity_poly.pdbx_seq_one_letter_code
_entity_poly.pdbx_strand_id
1 'polypeptide(L)'
;MLEAEGVEVRLNARCVSVGKRGDRVAVKVTCDTAPDEVIGSHLLIAVGRVPNTDDLGLDQAGVNTDARGFVVVDDELRTSVPGVWALGDVNGRGAFTHTSYNDYEIIAANLFDGDRRKVTDRVTAYALYIDPPLGRAGTTETEVRASGRKALVGKMLMTRVGRARERSEIRGFMKILVDAETQKILGASILGIEGDEDVHSILDVTDFKRVAAVTIDPGAAIDGANRKMIENGIRLLLVVESPDIVLGIVTASDIPGEKPMQIVQERGVKHSEIPVRDIMTPHEMLEVIQLRDVLDASVGQIIATLRRARRQHAMVVEPKEGDSCQAVRGLFSTSRIARQLGVPVHVGDIVQTFAEIEASLNH
;
A
#
# COMPACT_ATOMS: atom_id res chain seq x y z
N MET A 1 -22.54 11.66 -13.88
CA MET A 1 -21.41 12.63 -13.83
C MET A 1 -20.88 12.86 -15.22
N LEU A 2 -20.32 11.83 -15.89
CA LEU A 2 -19.98 11.89 -17.31
C LEU A 2 -21.17 12.36 -18.18
N GLU A 3 -22.38 11.85 -17.92
CA GLU A 3 -23.59 12.32 -18.62
C GLU A 3 -23.92 13.80 -18.37
N ALA A 4 -23.60 14.32 -17.19
CA ALA A 4 -23.77 15.75 -16.88
C ALA A 4 -22.75 16.63 -17.62
N GLU A 5 -21.64 16.05 -18.07
CA GLU A 5 -20.64 16.67 -18.93
C GLU A 5 -20.95 16.45 -20.42
N GLY A 6 -22.11 15.86 -20.74
CA GLY A 6 -22.57 15.63 -22.11
C GLY A 6 -22.05 14.34 -22.75
N VAL A 7 -21.40 13.45 -21.98
CA VAL A 7 -20.98 12.13 -22.47
C VAL A 7 -22.16 11.15 -22.44
N GLU A 8 -22.58 10.68 -23.61
CA GLU A 8 -23.61 9.66 -23.71
C GLU A 8 -23.05 8.27 -23.35
N VAL A 9 -23.60 7.65 -22.31
CA VAL A 9 -23.16 6.32 -21.84
C VAL A 9 -24.21 5.27 -22.14
N ARG A 10 -23.89 4.35 -23.06
CA ARG A 10 -24.77 3.23 -23.42
C ARG A 10 -24.29 1.94 -22.77
N LEU A 11 -24.86 1.61 -21.62
CA LEU A 11 -24.62 0.33 -20.94
C LEU A 11 -25.44 -0.80 -21.57
N ASN A 12 -25.05 -2.04 -21.30
CA ASN A 12 -25.72 -3.24 -21.83
C ASN A 12 -25.82 -3.29 -23.36
N ALA A 13 -24.92 -2.61 -24.08
CA ALA A 13 -24.79 -2.73 -25.53
C ALA A 13 -24.42 -4.17 -25.91
N ARG A 14 -25.16 -4.75 -26.86
CA ARG A 14 -25.03 -6.14 -27.32
C ARG A 14 -24.94 -6.16 -28.84
N CYS A 15 -24.30 -7.17 -29.42
CA CYS A 15 -24.10 -7.26 -30.88
C CYS A 15 -23.38 -6.04 -31.49
N VAL A 16 -22.34 -5.54 -30.80
CA VAL A 16 -21.59 -4.37 -31.26
C VAL A 16 -20.93 -4.67 -32.61
N SER A 17 -21.21 -3.85 -33.62
CA SER A 17 -20.59 -3.96 -34.94
C SER A 17 -20.23 -2.59 -35.48
N VAL A 18 -19.16 -2.56 -36.28
CA VAL A 18 -18.61 -1.32 -36.84
C VAL A 18 -18.75 -1.38 -38.37
N GLY A 19 -19.29 -0.31 -38.94
CA GLY A 19 -19.42 -0.10 -40.36
C GLY A 19 -19.00 1.30 -40.78
N LYS A 20 -19.07 1.56 -42.08
CA LYS A 20 -18.86 2.90 -42.65
C LYS A 20 -20.19 3.46 -43.17
N ARG A 21 -20.38 4.76 -42.98
CA ARG A 21 -21.48 5.55 -43.57
C ARG A 21 -20.87 6.77 -44.25
N GLY A 22 -20.59 6.65 -45.56
CA GLY A 22 -19.73 7.60 -46.26
C GLY A 22 -18.34 7.66 -45.61
N ASP A 23 -17.90 8.86 -45.26
CA ASP A 23 -16.61 9.11 -44.62
C ASP A 23 -16.64 8.98 -43.08
N ARG A 24 -17.76 8.54 -42.50
CA ARG A 24 -17.95 8.44 -41.05
C ARG A 24 -17.95 6.99 -40.56
N VAL A 25 -17.56 6.82 -39.29
CA VAL A 25 -17.66 5.54 -38.59
C VAL A 25 -19.06 5.39 -38.03
N ALA A 26 -19.65 4.22 -38.19
CA ALA A 26 -20.98 3.92 -37.70
C ALA A 26 -20.93 2.67 -36.83
N VAL A 27 -21.42 2.77 -35.60
CA VAL A 27 -21.38 1.70 -34.61
C VAL A 27 -22.79 1.30 -34.25
N LYS A 28 -23.15 0.04 -34.54
CA LYS A 28 -24.40 -0.54 -34.04
C LYS A 28 -24.17 -1.05 -32.63
N VAL A 29 -25.07 -0.74 -31.70
CA VAL A 29 -24.92 -1.09 -30.27
C VAL A 29 -25.98 -2.05 -29.74
N THR A 30 -26.95 -2.43 -30.59
CA THR A 30 -28.01 -3.40 -30.25
C THR A 30 -28.17 -4.46 -31.34
N CYS A 31 -28.81 -5.56 -30.98
CA CYS A 31 -29.16 -6.63 -31.92
C CYS A 31 -30.42 -6.31 -32.74
N ASP A 32 -31.14 -5.23 -32.41
CA ASP A 32 -32.43 -4.90 -33.02
C ASP A 32 -32.29 -4.40 -34.46
N THR A 33 -33.36 -4.51 -35.24
CA THR A 33 -33.41 -4.07 -36.64
C THR A 33 -33.65 -2.56 -36.81
N ALA A 34 -33.95 -1.83 -35.73
CA ALA A 34 -34.10 -0.38 -35.74
C ALA A 34 -32.72 0.32 -35.84
N PRO A 35 -32.66 1.57 -36.35
CA PRO A 35 -31.41 2.30 -36.54
C PRO A 35 -30.90 2.85 -35.20
N ASP A 36 -30.48 1.98 -34.30
CA ASP A 36 -29.72 2.36 -33.11
C ASP A 36 -28.22 2.35 -33.43
N GLU A 37 -27.87 3.20 -34.40
CA GLU A 37 -26.53 3.37 -34.95
C GLU A 37 -25.95 4.70 -34.45
N VAL A 38 -24.78 4.63 -33.81
CA VAL A 38 -24.03 5.80 -33.34
C VAL A 38 -23.03 6.19 -34.43
N ILE A 39 -23.14 7.40 -34.96
CA ILE A 39 -22.29 7.89 -36.06
C ILE A 39 -21.25 8.88 -35.52
N GLY A 40 -19.97 8.57 -35.72
CA GLY A 40 -18.81 9.35 -35.26
C GLY A 40 -17.81 9.66 -36.37
N SER A 41 -16.89 10.58 -36.11
CA SER A 41 -15.73 10.80 -37.00
C SER A 41 -14.61 9.79 -36.75
N HIS A 42 -14.46 9.35 -35.49
CA HIS A 42 -13.43 8.42 -35.04
C HIS A 42 -14.04 7.36 -34.12
N LEU A 43 -13.34 6.23 -33.99
CA LEU A 43 -13.67 5.17 -33.05
C LEU A 43 -12.42 4.84 -32.22
N LEU A 44 -12.54 4.94 -30.90
CA LEU A 44 -11.55 4.45 -29.95
C LEU A 44 -12.00 3.07 -29.43
N ILE A 45 -11.13 2.07 -29.54
CA ILE A 45 -11.36 0.73 -29.02
C ILE A 45 -10.55 0.55 -27.75
N ALA A 46 -11.23 0.48 -26.60
CA ALA A 46 -10.61 0.33 -25.28
C ALA A 46 -11.27 -0.83 -24.50
N VAL A 47 -11.41 -2.00 -25.15
CA VAL A 47 -12.16 -3.16 -24.62
C VAL A 47 -11.34 -4.11 -23.75
N GLY A 48 -10.02 -3.95 -23.73
CA GLY A 48 -9.11 -4.83 -23.01
C GLY A 48 -7.72 -4.88 -23.64
N ARG A 49 -6.92 -5.85 -23.19
CA ARG A 49 -5.54 -6.08 -23.63
C ARG A 49 -5.36 -7.57 -23.91
N VAL A 50 -4.49 -7.88 -24.88
CA VAL A 50 -4.01 -9.24 -25.16
C VAL A 50 -2.54 -9.29 -24.73
N PRO A 51 -2.09 -10.34 -24.03
CA PRO A 51 -0.70 -10.46 -23.63
C PRO A 51 0.20 -10.77 -24.84
N ASN A 52 1.35 -10.08 -24.95
CA ASN A 52 2.34 -10.29 -26.01
C ASN A 52 3.07 -11.62 -25.80
N THR A 53 2.48 -12.71 -26.25
CA THR A 53 2.93 -14.10 -26.00
C THR A 53 2.93 -14.97 -27.25
N ASP A 54 2.42 -14.42 -28.36
CA ASP A 54 2.19 -15.10 -29.64
C ASP A 54 3.47 -15.31 -30.46
N ASP A 55 4.53 -14.55 -30.19
CA ASP A 55 5.81 -14.60 -30.91
C ASP A 55 7.03 -14.98 -30.03
N LEU A 56 6.80 -15.42 -28.79
CA LEU A 56 7.86 -15.75 -27.83
C LEU A 56 8.36 -17.20 -27.90
N GLY A 57 7.72 -18.07 -28.68
CA GLY A 57 8.06 -19.51 -28.74
C GLY A 57 7.86 -20.24 -27.41
N LEU A 58 6.83 -19.86 -26.63
CA LEU A 58 6.54 -20.41 -25.30
C LEU A 58 6.29 -21.93 -25.35
N ASP A 59 5.69 -22.41 -26.44
CA ASP A 59 5.49 -23.83 -26.73
C ASP A 59 6.82 -24.59 -26.79
N GLN A 60 7.83 -24.02 -27.47
CA GLN A 60 9.17 -24.59 -27.57
C GLN A 60 9.93 -24.53 -26.24
N ALA A 61 9.66 -23.50 -25.43
CA ALA A 61 10.23 -23.34 -24.10
C ALA A 61 9.54 -24.23 -23.03
N GLY A 62 8.35 -24.77 -23.32
CA GLY A 62 7.54 -25.53 -22.35
C GLY A 62 6.79 -24.65 -21.33
N VAL A 63 6.60 -23.36 -21.63
CA VAL A 63 5.89 -22.39 -20.79
C VAL A 63 4.39 -22.42 -21.12
N ASN A 64 3.57 -22.76 -20.13
CA ASN A 64 2.12 -22.87 -20.30
C ASN A 64 1.43 -21.51 -20.35
N THR A 65 0.44 -21.38 -21.22
CA THR A 65 -0.49 -20.23 -21.28
C THR A 65 -1.94 -20.65 -21.02
N ASP A 66 -2.77 -19.72 -20.55
CA ASP A 66 -4.22 -19.90 -20.42
C ASP A 66 -4.92 -19.77 -21.79
N ALA A 67 -6.22 -20.06 -21.85
CA ALA A 67 -7.00 -19.97 -23.09
C ALA A 67 -7.08 -18.54 -23.70
N ARG A 68 -6.65 -17.51 -22.96
CA ARG A 68 -6.61 -16.11 -23.40
C ARG A 68 -5.18 -15.65 -23.72
N GLY A 69 -4.19 -16.55 -23.64
CA GLY A 69 -2.78 -16.29 -23.94
C GLY A 69 -1.95 -15.81 -22.74
N PHE A 70 -2.49 -15.68 -21.54
CA PHE A 70 -1.68 -15.24 -20.39
C PHE A 70 -0.76 -16.36 -19.92
N VAL A 71 0.47 -16.03 -19.54
CA VAL A 71 1.41 -17.02 -18.97
C VAL A 71 0.89 -17.49 -17.62
N VAL A 72 0.74 -18.81 -17.47
CA VAL A 72 0.28 -19.41 -16.22
C VAL A 72 1.42 -19.37 -15.21
N VAL A 73 1.16 -18.72 -14.07
CA VAL A 73 2.11 -18.63 -12.96
C VAL A 73 1.49 -19.06 -11.64
N ASP A 74 2.34 -19.56 -10.76
CA ASP A 74 2.02 -19.77 -9.35
C ASP A 74 2.00 -18.43 -8.57
N ASP A 75 1.81 -18.53 -7.26
CA ASP A 75 1.67 -17.37 -6.38
C ASP A 75 2.99 -16.63 -6.11
N GLU A 76 4.13 -17.23 -6.49
CA GLU A 76 5.46 -16.63 -6.47
C GLU A 76 5.95 -16.27 -7.88
N LEU A 77 5.01 -16.19 -8.84
CA LEU A 77 5.24 -15.78 -10.24
C LEU A 77 6.09 -16.76 -11.06
N ARG A 78 6.25 -18.01 -10.60
CA ARG A 78 6.99 -19.06 -11.31
C ARG A 78 6.11 -19.65 -12.40
N THR A 79 6.70 -19.88 -13.58
CA THR A 79 6.00 -20.56 -14.69
C THR A 79 6.05 -22.09 -14.54
N SER A 80 5.54 -22.83 -15.54
CA SER A 80 5.71 -24.28 -15.62
C SER A 80 7.16 -24.74 -15.80
N VAL A 81 8.08 -23.83 -16.14
CA VAL A 81 9.49 -24.13 -16.39
C VAL A 81 10.33 -23.61 -15.22
N PRO A 82 11.09 -24.49 -14.53
CA PRO A 82 12.00 -24.06 -13.46
C PRO A 82 13.01 -23.03 -13.97
N GLY A 83 13.20 -21.94 -13.22
CA GLY A 83 14.11 -20.86 -13.60
C GLY A 83 13.50 -19.83 -14.56
N VAL A 84 12.20 -19.92 -14.86
CA VAL A 84 11.48 -18.96 -15.68
C VAL A 84 10.31 -18.38 -14.90
N TRP A 85 10.23 -17.05 -14.84
CA TRP A 85 9.17 -16.29 -14.18
C TRP A 85 8.45 -15.38 -15.19
N ALA A 86 7.21 -15.01 -14.88
CA ALA A 86 6.46 -14.04 -15.67
C ALA A 86 5.82 -12.98 -14.77
N LEU A 87 6.16 -11.71 -15.01
CA LEU A 87 5.71 -10.56 -14.24
C LEU A 87 4.99 -9.52 -15.11
N GLY A 88 4.09 -8.76 -14.49
CA GLY A 88 3.30 -7.71 -15.12
C GLY A 88 2.15 -8.26 -15.96
N ASP A 89 1.68 -7.45 -16.92
CA ASP A 89 0.48 -7.72 -17.72
C ASP A 89 0.41 -9.15 -18.28
N VAL A 90 1.55 -9.74 -18.64
CA VAL A 90 1.63 -11.06 -19.30
C VAL A 90 1.12 -12.22 -18.45
N ASN A 91 1.12 -12.09 -17.12
CA ASN A 91 0.65 -13.14 -16.19
C ASN A 91 -0.85 -13.00 -15.83
N GLY A 92 -1.49 -11.89 -16.23
CA GLY A 92 -2.91 -11.65 -15.98
C GLY A 92 -3.30 -11.41 -14.51
N ARG A 93 -2.34 -11.21 -13.60
CA ARG A 93 -2.55 -11.00 -12.15
C ARG A 93 -2.63 -9.52 -11.73
N GLY A 94 -2.74 -8.61 -12.70
CA GLY A 94 -2.95 -7.18 -12.47
C GLY A 94 -2.28 -6.34 -13.54
N ALA A 95 -3.08 -5.64 -14.35
CA ALA A 95 -2.59 -4.84 -15.47
C ALA A 95 -2.36 -3.37 -15.07
N PHE A 96 -1.52 -3.16 -14.04
CA PHE A 96 -1.10 -1.84 -13.59
C PHE A 96 0.43 -1.77 -13.49
N THR A 97 0.97 -0.56 -13.64
CA THR A 97 2.42 -0.34 -13.53
C THR A 97 2.93 -0.73 -12.14
N HIS A 98 2.23 -0.35 -11.07
CA HIS A 98 2.64 -0.64 -9.70
C HIS A 98 2.50 -2.14 -9.34
N THR A 99 1.54 -2.86 -9.93
CA THR A 99 1.45 -4.33 -9.76
C THR A 99 2.59 -5.04 -10.48
N SER A 100 2.96 -4.57 -11.66
CA SER A 100 4.14 -5.08 -12.39
C SER A 100 5.45 -4.84 -11.62
N TYR A 101 5.57 -3.67 -10.97
CA TYR A 101 6.72 -3.37 -10.11
C TYR A 101 6.73 -4.27 -8.86
N ASN A 102 5.57 -4.47 -8.23
CA ASN A 102 5.48 -5.36 -7.07
C ASN A 102 5.73 -6.84 -7.44
N ASP A 103 5.38 -7.27 -8.66
CA ASP A 103 5.76 -8.61 -9.16
C ASP A 103 7.30 -8.77 -9.20
N TYR A 104 8.01 -7.75 -9.70
CA TYR A 104 9.46 -7.70 -9.63
C TYR A 104 9.97 -7.79 -8.18
N GLU A 105 9.40 -7.02 -7.25
CA GLU A 105 9.82 -7.06 -5.84
C GLU A 105 9.60 -8.43 -5.18
N ILE A 106 8.55 -9.15 -5.57
CA ILE A 106 8.28 -10.51 -5.09
C ILE A 106 9.38 -11.45 -5.60
N ILE A 107 9.66 -11.42 -6.91
CA ILE A 107 10.68 -12.28 -7.52
C ILE A 107 12.06 -11.98 -6.94
N ALA A 108 12.43 -10.70 -6.83
CA ALA A 108 13.73 -10.29 -6.31
C ALA A 108 13.93 -10.73 -4.85
N ALA A 109 12.94 -10.51 -3.99
CA ALA A 109 13.02 -10.92 -2.58
C ALA A 109 13.11 -12.45 -2.43
N ASN A 110 12.33 -13.20 -3.20
CA ASN A 110 12.32 -14.67 -3.12
C ASN A 110 13.62 -15.27 -3.68
N LEU A 111 14.21 -14.66 -4.72
CA LEU A 111 15.44 -15.15 -5.36
C LEU A 111 16.71 -14.79 -4.59
N PHE A 112 16.83 -13.53 -4.16
CA PHE A 112 18.09 -13.01 -3.63
C PHE A 112 18.13 -12.97 -2.10
N ASP A 113 16.96 -12.82 -1.45
CA ASP A 113 16.88 -12.64 0.01
C ASP A 113 16.31 -13.87 0.73
N GLY A 114 15.89 -14.90 -0.02
CA GLY A 114 15.30 -16.11 0.55
C GLY A 114 13.92 -15.91 1.18
N ASP A 115 13.22 -14.84 0.80
CA ASP A 115 11.86 -14.53 1.25
C ASP A 115 10.82 -15.48 0.60
N ARG A 116 9.56 -15.38 1.02
CA ARG A 116 8.42 -16.15 0.49
C ARG A 116 7.21 -15.26 0.23
N ARG A 117 7.43 -14.13 -0.43
CA ARG A 117 6.38 -13.18 -0.81
C ARG A 117 5.48 -13.77 -1.88
N LYS A 118 4.19 -13.46 -1.80
CA LYS A 118 3.18 -13.96 -2.73
C LYS A 118 2.36 -12.85 -3.35
N VAL A 119 1.83 -13.12 -4.55
CA VAL A 119 0.89 -12.22 -5.22
C VAL A 119 -0.42 -12.13 -4.44
N THR A 120 -0.88 -13.21 -3.81
CA THR A 120 -2.11 -13.18 -2.98
C THR A 120 -2.02 -12.32 -1.72
N ASP A 121 -0.81 -12.00 -1.25
CA ASP A 121 -0.61 -11.07 -0.11
C ASP A 121 -0.79 -9.60 -0.53
N ARG A 122 -0.85 -9.32 -1.84
CA ARG A 122 -1.03 -7.97 -2.38
C ARG A 122 -2.41 -7.43 -2.04
N VAL A 123 -2.46 -6.26 -1.42
CA VAL A 123 -3.68 -5.45 -1.38
C VAL A 123 -3.86 -4.79 -2.74
N THR A 124 -4.88 -5.21 -3.48
CA THR A 124 -5.22 -4.58 -4.77
C THR A 124 -5.51 -3.11 -4.57
N ALA A 125 -4.81 -2.23 -5.29
CA ALA A 125 -5.07 -0.80 -5.28
C ALA A 125 -5.04 -0.26 -6.70
N TYR A 126 -5.85 0.74 -7.00
CA TYR A 126 -5.76 1.47 -8.27
C TYR A 126 -6.46 2.81 -8.18
N ALA A 127 -6.09 3.71 -9.09
CA ALA A 127 -6.74 4.99 -9.30
C ALA A 127 -7.34 5.08 -10.71
N LEU A 128 -8.46 5.79 -10.85
CA LEU A 128 -8.92 6.36 -12.12
C LEU A 128 -8.72 7.87 -12.05
N TYR A 129 -7.89 8.37 -12.95
CA TYR A 129 -7.58 9.79 -13.11
C TYR A 129 -8.63 10.49 -13.97
N ILE A 130 -9.89 10.45 -13.51
CA ILE A 130 -11.03 11.20 -14.07
C ILE A 130 -11.36 12.39 -13.15
N ASP A 131 -12.28 13.28 -13.54
CA ASP A 131 -12.72 14.39 -12.68
C ASP A 131 -14.13 14.13 -12.08
N PRO A 132 -14.28 14.01 -10.74
CA PRO A 132 -13.21 13.93 -9.75
C PRO A 132 -12.58 12.53 -9.71
N PRO A 133 -11.34 12.40 -9.20
CA PRO A 133 -10.61 11.13 -9.20
C PRO A 133 -11.30 10.04 -8.39
N LEU A 134 -11.01 8.78 -8.73
CA LEU A 134 -11.42 7.61 -7.97
C LEU A 134 -10.21 6.83 -7.50
N GLY A 135 -9.98 6.74 -6.20
CA GLY A 135 -9.06 5.79 -5.59
C GLY A 135 -9.77 4.55 -5.07
N ARG A 136 -9.12 3.40 -5.20
CA ARG A 136 -9.60 2.12 -4.66
C ARG A 136 -8.48 1.32 -4.01
N ALA A 137 -8.82 0.68 -2.90
CA ALA A 137 -7.97 -0.29 -2.22
C ALA A 137 -8.79 -1.51 -1.74
N GLY A 138 -8.20 -2.69 -1.75
CA GLY A 138 -8.78 -3.94 -1.27
C GLY A 138 -9.98 -4.44 -2.06
N THR A 139 -10.82 -5.22 -1.38
CA THR A 139 -11.97 -5.91 -1.96
C THR A 139 -13.13 -4.98 -2.29
N THR A 140 -13.92 -5.38 -3.27
CA THR A 140 -15.12 -4.67 -3.70
C THR A 140 -16.35 -5.09 -2.89
N GLU A 141 -17.36 -4.23 -2.82
CA GLU A 141 -18.63 -4.62 -2.19
C GLU A 141 -19.28 -5.81 -2.90
N THR A 142 -19.13 -5.88 -4.23
CA THR A 142 -19.60 -7.00 -5.06
C THR A 142 -18.90 -8.30 -4.67
N GLU A 143 -17.57 -8.28 -4.53
CA GLU A 143 -16.77 -9.44 -4.11
C GLU A 143 -17.11 -9.88 -2.70
N VAL A 144 -17.25 -8.91 -1.77
CA VAL A 144 -17.65 -9.19 -0.39
C VAL A 144 -19.03 -9.88 -0.36
N ARG A 145 -20.02 -9.34 -1.09
CA ARG A 145 -21.36 -9.94 -1.21
C ARG A 145 -21.30 -11.33 -1.84
N ALA A 146 -20.52 -11.50 -2.91
CA ALA A 146 -20.36 -12.79 -3.59
C ALA A 146 -19.69 -13.85 -2.69
N SER A 147 -18.76 -13.44 -1.84
CA SER A 147 -18.07 -14.34 -0.89
C SER A 147 -18.94 -14.80 0.29
N GLY A 148 -20.10 -14.16 0.50
CA GLY A 148 -20.96 -14.41 1.66
C GLY A 148 -20.40 -13.87 2.99
N ARG A 149 -19.26 -13.18 2.96
CA ARG A 149 -18.64 -12.56 4.14
C ARG A 149 -19.54 -11.45 4.70
N LYS A 150 -19.80 -11.49 6.00
CA LYS A 150 -20.53 -10.41 6.68
C LYS A 150 -19.64 -9.17 6.74
N ALA A 151 -20.10 -8.06 6.18
CA ALA A 151 -19.37 -6.81 6.19
C ALA A 151 -20.27 -5.63 6.55
N LEU A 152 -19.67 -4.69 7.26
CA LEU A 152 -20.21 -3.36 7.53
C LEU A 152 -19.77 -2.41 6.41
N VAL A 153 -20.66 -1.50 6.03
CA VAL A 153 -20.41 -0.51 4.99
C VAL A 153 -20.55 0.88 5.60
N GLY A 154 -19.43 1.62 5.64
CA GLY A 154 -19.42 3.05 5.96
C GLY A 154 -19.41 3.85 4.68
N LYS A 155 -20.31 4.82 4.52
CA LYS A 155 -20.34 5.72 3.35
C LYS A 155 -20.56 7.17 3.77
N MET A 156 -19.69 8.06 3.32
CA MET A 156 -19.80 9.51 3.49
C MET A 156 -19.82 10.18 2.11
N LEU A 157 -20.74 11.12 1.89
CA LEU A 157 -20.79 11.88 0.64
C LEU A 157 -19.79 13.05 0.71
N MET A 158 -19.19 13.44 -0.42
CA MET A 158 -18.28 14.60 -0.48
C MET A 158 -18.96 15.92 -0.09
N THR A 159 -20.30 15.99 -0.16
CA THR A 159 -21.10 17.11 0.38
C THR A 159 -20.97 17.28 1.91
N ARG A 160 -20.49 16.27 2.64
CA ARG A 160 -20.26 16.31 4.09
C ARG A 160 -18.79 16.50 4.47
N VAL A 161 -17.89 16.54 3.48
CA VAL A 161 -16.45 16.73 3.70
C VAL A 161 -16.13 18.22 3.65
N GLY A 162 -15.55 18.75 4.72
CA GLY A 162 -15.25 20.19 4.85
C GLY A 162 -14.41 20.70 3.68
N ARG A 163 -13.30 20.01 3.38
CA ARG A 163 -12.38 20.37 2.30
C ARG A 163 -13.03 20.36 0.91
N ALA A 164 -13.88 19.38 0.63
CA ALA A 164 -14.63 19.29 -0.62
C ALA A 164 -15.60 20.46 -0.79
N ARG A 165 -16.27 20.90 0.29
CA ARG A 165 -17.14 22.08 0.27
C ARG A 165 -16.35 23.38 0.07
N GLU A 166 -15.23 23.55 0.78
CA GLU A 166 -14.36 24.73 0.64
C GLU A 166 -13.86 24.90 -0.79
N ARG A 167 -13.50 23.79 -1.45
CA ARG A 167 -13.05 23.79 -2.84
C ARG A 167 -14.17 23.73 -3.87
N SER A 168 -15.43 23.69 -3.44
CA SER A 168 -16.61 23.49 -4.30
C SER A 168 -16.58 22.18 -5.12
N GLU A 169 -15.79 21.20 -4.70
CA GLU A 169 -15.63 19.88 -5.33
C GLU A 169 -16.42 18.80 -4.57
N ILE A 170 -17.74 18.98 -4.49
CA ILE A 170 -18.63 18.18 -3.64
C ILE A 170 -19.18 16.90 -4.31
N ARG A 171 -18.74 16.61 -5.54
CA ARG A 171 -19.18 15.41 -6.30
C ARG A 171 -18.45 14.17 -5.76
N GLY A 172 -19.21 13.09 -5.52
CA GLY A 172 -18.66 11.79 -5.13
C GLY A 172 -18.90 11.37 -3.67
N PHE A 173 -18.12 10.40 -3.21
CA PHE A 173 -18.25 9.77 -1.88
C PHE A 173 -16.95 9.08 -1.43
N MET A 174 -16.82 8.90 -0.12
CA MET A 174 -15.88 7.97 0.52
C MET A 174 -16.66 6.75 1.01
N LYS A 175 -16.22 5.55 0.68
CA LYS A 175 -16.82 4.29 1.13
C LYS A 175 -15.75 3.35 1.68
N ILE A 176 -15.99 2.77 2.85
CA ILE A 176 -15.13 1.77 3.49
C ILE A 176 -15.95 0.51 3.77
N LEU A 177 -15.35 -0.64 3.53
CA LEU A 177 -15.88 -1.97 3.84
C LEU A 177 -15.07 -2.55 5.00
N VAL A 178 -15.77 -3.06 6.00
CA VAL A 178 -15.16 -3.63 7.21
C VAL A 178 -15.77 -5.00 7.47
N ASP A 179 -14.95 -5.99 7.78
CA ASP A 179 -15.43 -7.30 8.21
C ASP A 179 -16.22 -7.18 9.51
N ALA A 180 -17.45 -7.69 9.54
CA ALA A 180 -18.33 -7.51 10.69
C ALA A 180 -17.86 -8.29 11.93
N GLU A 181 -17.12 -9.39 11.73
CA GLU A 181 -16.64 -10.25 12.81
C GLU A 181 -15.26 -9.81 13.27
N THR A 182 -14.33 -9.58 12.35
CA THR A 182 -12.94 -9.25 12.70
C THR A 182 -12.65 -7.76 12.78
N GLN A 183 -13.59 -6.89 12.38
CA GLN A 183 -13.42 -5.44 12.34
C GLN A 183 -12.24 -4.94 11.46
N LYS A 184 -11.74 -5.80 10.56
CA LYS A 184 -10.65 -5.47 9.63
C LYS A 184 -11.21 -4.72 8.43
N ILE A 185 -10.48 -3.72 7.93
CA ILE A 185 -10.82 -3.13 6.63
C ILE A 185 -10.67 -4.20 5.56
N LEU A 186 -11.72 -4.37 4.76
CA LEU A 186 -11.76 -5.25 3.61
C LEU A 186 -11.43 -4.50 2.31
N GLY A 187 -11.81 -3.22 2.24
CA GLY A 187 -11.54 -2.37 1.09
C GLY A 187 -12.13 -0.97 1.23
N ALA A 188 -11.77 -0.09 0.32
CA ALA A 188 -12.23 1.28 0.25
C ALA A 188 -12.42 1.76 -1.19
N SER A 189 -13.28 2.75 -1.36
CA SER A 189 -13.49 3.46 -2.64
C SER A 189 -13.75 4.93 -2.34
N ILE A 190 -12.89 5.79 -2.86
CA ILE A 190 -12.92 7.24 -2.64
C ILE A 190 -13.07 7.90 -4.01
N LEU A 191 -14.28 8.34 -4.32
CA LEU A 191 -14.59 9.16 -5.49
C LEU A 191 -14.72 10.60 -5.03
N GLY A 192 -13.86 11.50 -5.48
CA GLY A 192 -13.90 12.90 -5.07
C GLY A 192 -12.51 13.52 -5.13
N ILE A 193 -12.43 14.80 -4.75
CA ILE A 193 -11.17 15.53 -4.75
C ILE A 193 -10.08 14.76 -4.00
N GLU A 194 -8.91 14.63 -4.61
CA GLU A 194 -7.74 13.91 -4.06
C GLU A 194 -8.01 12.42 -3.75
N GLY A 195 -9.10 11.83 -4.25
CA GLY A 195 -9.49 10.47 -3.90
C GLY A 195 -8.51 9.37 -4.34
N ASP A 196 -7.78 9.62 -5.42
CA ASP A 196 -6.67 8.81 -5.93
C ASP A 196 -5.45 8.80 -5.01
N GLU A 197 -5.26 9.85 -4.21
CA GLU A 197 -4.19 9.97 -3.21
C GLU A 197 -4.66 9.54 -1.82
N ASP A 198 -5.85 9.98 -1.40
CA ASP A 198 -6.43 9.70 -0.09
C ASP A 198 -6.58 8.20 0.18
N VAL A 199 -6.78 7.41 -0.87
CA VAL A 199 -6.93 5.96 -0.74
C VAL A 199 -5.64 5.29 -0.26
N HIS A 200 -4.48 5.88 -0.48
CA HIS A 200 -3.20 5.39 0.07
C HIS A 200 -3.20 5.39 1.60
N SER A 201 -3.91 6.32 2.25
CA SER A 201 -4.06 6.34 3.71
C SER A 201 -4.72 5.06 4.27
N ILE A 202 -5.51 4.36 3.45
CA ILE A 202 -6.12 3.08 3.83
C ILE A 202 -5.11 1.91 3.72
N LEU A 203 -4.09 2.03 2.87
CA LEU A 203 -3.01 1.06 2.71
C LEU A 203 -1.91 1.22 3.77
N ASP A 204 -1.72 2.44 4.26
CA ASP A 204 -0.50 2.85 4.96
C ASP A 204 -0.60 2.85 6.49
N VAL A 205 -1.81 2.89 7.04
CA VAL A 205 -2.00 2.86 8.49
C VAL A 205 -1.86 1.43 9.01
N THR A 206 -0.76 1.16 9.74
CA THR A 206 -0.73 0.01 10.67
C THR A 206 -1.61 0.37 11.85
N ASP A 207 -2.89 0.06 11.72
CA ASP A 207 -3.88 0.28 12.76
C ASP A 207 -3.76 -0.84 13.79
N PHE A 208 -3.24 -0.54 14.97
CA PHE A 208 -3.11 -1.52 16.05
C PHE A 208 -4.47 -1.98 16.62
N LYS A 209 -5.60 -1.37 16.22
CA LYS A 209 -6.95 -1.94 16.42
C LYS A 209 -7.25 -3.11 15.48
N ARG A 210 -6.52 -3.26 14.37
CA ARG A 210 -6.83 -4.17 13.25
C ARG A 210 -5.74 -5.20 12.97
N VAL A 211 -4.48 -4.87 13.26
CA VAL A 211 -3.32 -5.75 13.18
C VAL A 211 -2.67 -5.77 14.55
N ALA A 212 -2.52 -6.97 15.13
CA ALA A 212 -1.83 -7.12 16.41
C ALA A 212 -0.40 -6.59 16.26
N ALA A 213 -0.01 -5.64 17.12
CA ALA A 213 1.36 -5.21 17.17
C ALA A 213 2.25 -6.40 17.52
N VAL A 214 3.36 -6.58 16.80
CA VAL A 214 4.34 -7.59 17.19
C VAL A 214 5.17 -6.99 18.32
N THR A 215 5.00 -7.57 19.51
CA THR A 215 5.62 -7.08 20.73
C THR A 215 6.82 -7.91 21.15
N ILE A 216 7.66 -7.39 22.03
CA ILE A 216 8.76 -8.14 22.66
C ILE A 216 8.93 -7.75 24.12
N ASP A 217 9.31 -8.73 24.94
CA ASP A 217 9.62 -8.52 26.35
C ASP A 217 10.93 -7.70 26.48
N PRO A 218 11.01 -6.71 27.38
CA PRO A 218 12.20 -5.88 27.58
C PRO A 218 13.44 -6.69 27.99
N GLY A 219 13.27 -7.83 28.67
CA GLY A 219 14.32 -8.75 29.05
C GLY A 219 14.72 -9.75 27.97
N ALA A 220 14.00 -9.81 26.84
CA ALA A 220 14.36 -10.69 25.74
C ALA A 220 15.72 -10.31 25.15
N ALA A 221 16.45 -11.31 24.67
CA ALA A 221 17.72 -11.12 23.98
C ALA A 221 17.53 -10.44 22.60
N ILE A 222 18.48 -9.59 22.21
CA ILE A 222 18.42 -8.88 20.91
C ILE A 222 18.45 -9.83 19.70
N ASP A 223 19.06 -11.01 19.80
CA ASP A 223 18.97 -12.06 18.77
C ASP A 223 17.55 -12.63 18.64
N GLY A 224 16.85 -12.76 19.77
CA GLY A 224 15.44 -13.12 19.79
C GLY A 224 14.58 -12.04 19.13
N ALA A 225 14.92 -10.76 19.33
CA ALA A 225 14.29 -9.65 18.65
C ALA A 225 14.49 -9.72 17.14
N ASN A 226 15.73 -9.94 16.67
CA ASN A 226 16.03 -10.05 15.25
C ASN A 226 15.27 -11.22 14.59
N ARG A 227 15.27 -12.38 15.25
CA ARG A 227 14.55 -13.56 14.76
C ARG A 227 13.06 -13.31 14.66
N LYS A 228 12.46 -12.70 15.69
CA LYS A 228 11.04 -12.34 15.70
C LYS A 228 10.69 -11.34 14.60
N MET A 229 11.58 -10.40 14.30
CA MET A 229 11.44 -9.46 13.17
C MET A 229 11.45 -10.21 11.82
N ILE A 230 12.41 -11.10 11.60
CA ILE A 230 12.53 -11.91 10.38
C ILE A 230 11.31 -12.82 10.20
N GLU A 231 10.91 -13.57 11.23
CA GLU A 231 9.77 -14.49 11.20
C GLU A 231 8.44 -13.79 10.88
N ASN A 232 8.29 -12.53 11.28
CA ASN A 232 7.07 -11.74 11.04
C ASN A 232 7.18 -10.79 9.85
N GLY A 233 8.31 -10.77 9.12
CA GLY A 233 8.52 -9.88 7.97
C GLY A 233 8.48 -8.39 8.31
N ILE A 234 8.86 -8.01 9.53
CA ILE A 234 8.84 -6.63 10.03
C ILE A 234 10.24 -6.18 10.45
N ARG A 235 10.47 -4.86 10.58
CA ARG A 235 11.77 -4.30 10.98
C ARG A 235 11.73 -3.52 12.30
N LEU A 236 10.62 -3.61 13.03
CA LEU A 236 10.39 -2.90 14.28
C LEU A 236 9.48 -3.73 15.19
N LEU A 237 9.79 -3.75 16.48
CA LEU A 237 8.98 -4.36 17.54
C LEU A 237 8.58 -3.31 18.57
N LEU A 238 7.37 -3.43 19.13
CA LEU A 238 6.99 -2.70 20.34
C LEU A 238 7.55 -3.42 21.56
N VAL A 239 8.32 -2.73 22.40
CA VAL A 239 8.80 -3.28 23.67
C VAL A 239 7.72 -3.06 24.72
N VAL A 240 7.24 -4.13 25.34
CA VAL A 240 6.09 -4.08 26.27
C VAL A 240 6.40 -4.81 27.56
N GLU A 241 6.07 -4.22 28.71
CA GLU A 241 6.21 -4.87 30.03
C GLU A 241 5.02 -5.81 30.32
N SER A 242 3.84 -5.37 29.88
CA SER A 242 2.57 -6.10 29.94
C SER A 242 1.80 -5.77 28.65
N PRO A 243 0.77 -6.54 28.26
CA PRO A 243 0.02 -6.27 27.02
C PRO A 243 -0.58 -4.85 26.94
N ASP A 244 -0.66 -4.14 28.07
CA ASP A 244 -1.24 -2.80 28.17
C ASP A 244 -0.21 -1.66 28.24
N ILE A 245 1.10 -1.95 28.43
CA ILE A 245 2.13 -0.94 28.67
C ILE A 245 3.26 -1.04 27.65
N VAL A 246 3.35 -0.03 26.77
CA VAL A 246 4.44 0.14 25.81
C VAL A 246 5.58 0.92 26.47
N LEU A 247 6.76 0.30 26.56
CA LEU A 247 7.97 0.91 27.11
C LEU A 247 8.78 1.67 26.05
N GLY A 248 8.71 1.24 24.79
CA GLY A 248 9.48 1.80 23.69
C GLY A 248 9.40 0.98 22.42
N ILE A 249 10.33 1.22 21.50
CA ILE A 249 10.48 0.47 20.25
C ILE A 249 11.92 0.00 20.08
N VAL A 250 12.10 -1.14 19.40
CA VAL A 250 13.40 -1.60 18.94
C VAL A 250 13.31 -1.91 17.44
N THR A 251 14.30 -1.48 16.67
CA THR A 251 14.34 -1.65 15.22
C THR A 251 15.47 -2.57 14.79
N ALA A 252 15.39 -3.12 13.58
CA ALA A 252 16.43 -3.97 13.00
C ALA A 252 17.79 -3.24 12.90
N SER A 253 17.80 -1.90 12.88
CA SER A 253 19.02 -1.09 12.85
C SER A 253 19.66 -0.92 14.23
N ASP A 254 18.90 -1.08 15.32
CA ASP A 254 19.42 -0.98 16.68
C ASP A 254 20.25 -2.22 17.08
N ILE A 255 19.98 -3.37 16.44
CA ILE A 255 20.59 -4.67 16.77
C ILE A 255 22.08 -4.74 16.39
N PRO A 256 22.51 -4.40 15.17
CA PRO A 256 23.93 -4.28 14.83
C PRO A 256 24.53 -2.89 15.19
N GLY A 257 23.76 -2.05 15.89
CA GLY A 257 24.13 -0.67 16.16
C GLY A 257 25.27 -0.50 17.18
N GLU A 258 25.65 0.75 17.40
CA GLU A 258 26.76 1.10 18.30
C GLU A 258 26.46 0.80 19.79
N LYS A 259 25.22 1.02 20.24
CA LYS A 259 24.78 0.76 21.62
C LYS A 259 25.10 -0.68 22.08
N PRO A 260 24.71 -1.74 21.33
CA PRO A 260 25.12 -3.10 21.65
C PRO A 260 26.65 -3.26 21.82
N MET A 261 27.46 -2.67 20.93
CA MET A 261 28.93 -2.78 21.00
C MET A 261 29.51 -2.14 22.26
N GLN A 262 28.99 -0.98 22.66
CA GLN A 262 29.38 -0.32 23.92
C GLN A 262 29.03 -1.20 25.13
N ILE A 263 27.85 -1.81 25.14
CA ILE A 263 27.42 -2.72 26.22
C ILE A 263 28.32 -3.95 26.31
N VAL A 264 28.72 -4.55 25.18
CA VAL A 264 29.69 -5.67 25.16
C VAL A 264 31.02 -5.24 25.80
N GLN A 265 31.52 -4.06 25.45
CA GLN A 265 32.80 -3.54 25.96
C GLN A 265 32.74 -3.22 27.47
N GLU A 266 31.66 -2.59 27.93
CA GLU A 266 31.53 -2.14 29.32
C GLU A 266 31.17 -3.28 30.28
N ARG A 267 30.30 -4.20 29.85
CA ARG A 267 29.72 -5.23 30.73
C ARG A 267 30.27 -6.63 30.48
N GLY A 268 31.06 -6.84 29.43
CA GLY A 268 31.62 -8.15 29.08
C GLY A 268 30.59 -9.21 28.72
N VAL A 269 29.36 -8.80 28.40
CA VAL A 269 28.27 -9.69 27.98
C VAL A 269 28.38 -10.01 26.50
N LYS A 270 27.91 -11.20 26.08
CA LYS A 270 27.85 -11.51 24.64
C LYS A 270 26.80 -10.63 23.97
N HIS A 271 27.09 -10.20 22.74
CA HIS A 271 26.15 -9.42 21.92
C HIS A 271 24.76 -10.09 21.84
N SER A 272 24.73 -11.39 21.58
CA SER A 272 23.50 -12.19 21.51
C SER A 272 22.68 -12.25 22.80
N GLU A 273 23.28 -11.93 23.96
CA GLU A 273 22.66 -12.02 25.29
C GLU A 273 22.24 -10.63 25.81
N ILE A 274 22.47 -9.56 25.05
CA ILE A 274 22.08 -8.20 25.45
C ILE A 274 20.54 -8.13 25.53
N PRO A 275 19.97 -7.58 26.62
CA PRO A 275 18.54 -7.35 26.73
C PRO A 275 18.05 -6.24 25.79
N VAL A 276 16.87 -6.42 25.19
CA VAL A 276 16.23 -5.43 24.31
C VAL A 276 16.07 -4.06 24.98
N ARG A 277 15.73 -4.01 26.27
CA ARG A 277 15.58 -2.76 27.03
C ARG A 277 16.83 -1.88 27.05
N ASP A 278 18.01 -2.48 26.89
CA ASP A 278 19.28 -1.76 26.96
C ASP A 278 19.61 -1.06 25.63
N ILE A 279 18.98 -1.47 24.53
CA ILE A 279 19.22 -0.89 23.19
C ILE A 279 18.02 -0.12 22.62
N MET A 280 16.81 -0.36 23.14
CA MET A 280 15.57 0.23 22.63
C MET A 280 15.58 1.76 22.65
N THR A 281 14.68 2.35 21.87
CA THR A 281 14.27 3.75 22.02
C THR A 281 13.09 3.81 22.99
N PRO A 282 13.26 4.29 24.23
CA PRO A 282 12.16 4.44 25.18
C PRO A 282 11.08 5.40 24.68
N HIS A 283 9.85 5.19 25.15
CA HIS A 283 8.67 5.96 24.76
C HIS A 283 8.82 7.47 25.01
N GLU A 284 9.56 7.88 26.05
CA GLU A 284 9.88 9.28 26.35
C GLU A 284 10.67 9.97 25.22
N MET A 285 11.37 9.19 24.40
CA MET A 285 12.14 9.67 23.25
C MET A 285 11.40 9.53 21.92
N LEU A 286 10.14 9.05 21.93
CA LEU A 286 9.33 8.89 20.74
C LEU A 286 8.46 10.13 20.49
N GLU A 287 8.36 10.51 19.22
CA GLU A 287 7.42 11.54 18.80
C GLU A 287 6.00 10.96 18.85
N VAL A 288 5.06 11.72 19.39
CA VAL A 288 3.67 11.27 19.56
C VAL A 288 2.73 12.23 18.86
N ILE A 289 1.93 11.70 17.93
CA ILE A 289 0.92 12.44 17.17
C ILE A 289 -0.45 11.94 17.60
N GLN A 290 -1.39 12.86 17.90
CA GLN A 290 -2.75 12.45 18.22
C GLN A 290 -3.43 11.91 16.97
N LEU A 291 -4.17 10.81 17.08
CA LEU A 291 -4.90 10.20 15.97
C LEU A 291 -5.83 11.21 15.31
N ARG A 292 -6.48 12.07 16.10
CA ARG A 292 -7.34 13.15 15.57
C ARG A 292 -6.56 14.08 14.61
N ASP A 293 -5.31 14.39 14.93
CA ASP A 293 -4.48 15.30 14.14
C ASP A 293 -3.97 14.56 12.89
N VAL A 294 -3.77 13.24 12.95
CA VAL A 294 -3.42 12.40 11.80
C VAL A 294 -4.55 12.33 10.78
N LEU A 295 -5.80 12.23 11.24
CA LEU A 295 -6.98 12.11 10.37
C LEU A 295 -7.17 13.34 9.47
N ASP A 296 -6.68 14.50 9.89
CA ASP A 296 -6.78 15.77 9.16
C ASP A 296 -5.44 16.20 8.53
N ALA A 297 -4.37 15.41 8.67
CA ALA A 297 -3.03 15.76 8.20
C ALA A 297 -2.71 15.20 6.81
N SER A 298 -2.07 16.02 5.99
CA SER A 298 -1.37 15.58 4.77
C SER A 298 -0.05 14.88 5.09
N VAL A 299 0.42 14.02 4.17
CA VAL A 299 1.73 13.36 4.28
C VAL A 299 2.86 14.37 4.48
N GLY A 300 2.79 15.53 3.82
CA GLY A 300 3.77 16.61 3.98
C GLY A 300 3.83 17.17 5.41
N GLN A 301 2.69 17.28 6.10
CA GLN A 301 2.63 17.70 7.50
C GLN A 301 3.20 16.63 8.44
N ILE A 302 2.94 15.34 8.18
CA ILE A 302 3.55 14.25 8.94
C ILE A 302 5.08 14.24 8.77
N ILE A 303 5.58 14.40 7.54
CA ILE A 303 7.01 14.53 7.26
C ILE A 303 7.61 15.75 7.95
N ALA A 304 6.92 16.90 7.92
CA ALA A 304 7.37 18.12 8.59
C ALA A 304 7.47 17.94 10.11
N THR A 305 6.50 17.25 10.73
CA THR A 305 6.53 16.89 12.15
C THR A 305 7.72 15.99 12.46
N LEU A 306 7.92 14.92 11.69
CA LEU A 306 9.07 14.02 11.86
C LEU A 306 10.40 14.77 11.73
N ARG A 307 10.55 15.60 10.67
CA ARG A 307 11.72 16.45 10.44
C ARG A 307 11.99 17.40 11.60
N ARG A 308 10.95 18.09 12.08
CA ARG A 308 11.04 19.03 13.21
C ARG A 308 11.46 18.30 14.48
N ALA A 309 10.92 17.12 14.73
CA ALA A 309 11.25 16.28 15.87
C ALA A 309 12.66 15.64 15.76
N ARG A 310 13.28 15.68 14.58
CA ARG A 310 14.50 14.93 14.24
C ARG A 310 14.36 13.44 14.56
N ARG A 311 13.16 12.86 14.33
CA ARG A 311 12.87 11.45 14.60
C ARG A 311 12.54 10.68 13.34
N GLN A 312 13.02 9.45 13.28
CA GLN A 312 12.73 8.50 12.21
C GLN A 312 11.33 7.86 12.34
N HIS A 313 10.77 7.87 13.54
CA HIS A 313 9.50 7.24 13.89
C HIS A 313 8.62 8.18 14.72
N ALA A 314 7.31 8.11 14.53
CA ALA A 314 6.32 8.75 15.38
C ALA A 314 5.18 7.78 15.70
N MET A 315 4.75 7.73 16.96
CA MET A 315 3.59 6.96 17.41
C MET A 315 2.32 7.77 17.22
N VAL A 316 1.28 7.11 16.74
CA VAL A 316 -0.07 7.66 16.67
C VAL A 316 -0.84 7.18 17.88
N VAL A 317 -1.39 8.10 18.69
CA VAL A 317 -2.08 7.76 19.94
C VAL A 317 -3.49 8.33 19.98
N GLU A 318 -4.37 7.69 20.72
CA GLU A 318 -5.72 8.16 21.00
C GLU A 318 -5.95 8.14 22.52
N PRO A 319 -6.52 9.20 23.13
CA PRO A 319 -6.83 9.18 24.56
C PRO A 319 -7.86 8.08 24.86
N LYS A 320 -7.68 7.36 25.98
CA LYS A 320 -8.73 6.48 26.53
C LYS A 320 -9.70 7.32 27.37
N GLU A 321 -11.01 7.09 27.23
CA GLU A 321 -12.00 7.78 28.07
C GLU A 321 -11.80 7.41 29.54
N GLY A 322 -11.63 8.44 30.40
CA GLY A 322 -11.59 8.29 31.85
C GLY A 322 -10.23 7.94 32.47
N ASP A 323 -9.14 7.89 31.69
CA ASP A 323 -7.80 7.56 32.19
C ASP A 323 -6.73 8.52 31.62
N SER A 324 -5.63 8.70 32.36
CA SER A 324 -4.41 9.39 31.90
C SER A 324 -3.64 8.60 30.83
N CYS A 325 -4.02 7.35 30.60
CA CYS A 325 -3.39 6.46 29.62
C CYS A 325 -3.84 6.74 28.18
N GLN A 326 -2.89 6.76 27.26
CA GLN A 326 -3.13 6.86 25.81
C GLN A 326 -3.04 5.46 25.17
N ALA A 327 -3.94 5.18 24.22
CA ALA A 327 -3.89 3.96 23.42
C ALA A 327 -3.03 4.21 22.16
N VAL A 328 -2.03 3.37 21.93
CA VAL A 328 -1.25 3.39 20.69
C VAL A 328 -2.12 2.84 19.56
N ARG A 329 -2.30 3.63 18.50
CA ARG A 329 -3.16 3.32 17.35
C ARG A 329 -2.38 3.08 16.06
N GLY A 330 -1.17 3.60 15.96
CA GLY A 330 -0.31 3.33 14.81
C GLY A 330 1.09 3.87 14.96
N LEU A 331 1.89 3.73 13.90
CA LEU A 331 3.26 4.17 13.83
C LEU A 331 3.59 4.70 12.42
N PHE A 332 4.16 5.89 12.33
CA PHE A 332 4.80 6.39 11.13
C PHE A 332 6.29 6.08 11.14
N SER A 333 6.84 5.72 9.97
CA SER A 333 8.28 5.58 9.75
C SER A 333 8.67 6.35 8.51
N THR A 334 9.68 7.21 8.64
CA THR A 334 10.27 7.97 7.52
C THR A 334 10.74 7.08 6.39
N SER A 335 11.36 5.93 6.70
CA SER A 335 11.81 4.95 5.71
C SER A 335 10.65 4.35 4.91
N ARG A 336 9.51 4.08 5.57
CA ARG A 336 8.30 3.57 4.92
C ARG A 336 7.66 4.64 4.04
N ILE A 337 7.58 5.88 4.55
CA ILE A 337 7.06 7.03 3.81
C ILE A 337 7.95 7.30 2.58
N ALA A 338 9.28 7.29 2.71
CA ALA A 338 10.21 7.50 1.61
C ALA A 338 10.07 6.46 0.50
N ARG A 339 9.96 5.18 0.88
CA ARG A 339 9.74 4.08 -0.07
C ARG A 339 8.43 4.26 -0.84
N GLN A 340 7.38 4.74 -0.17
CA GLN A 340 6.05 4.91 -0.77
C GLN A 340 5.99 6.13 -1.69
N LEU A 341 6.65 7.23 -1.32
CA LEU A 341 6.73 8.42 -2.16
C LEU A 341 7.74 8.29 -3.32
N GLY A 342 8.54 7.22 -3.34
CA GLY A 342 9.62 7.06 -4.31
C GLY A 342 10.72 8.13 -4.21
N VAL A 343 10.75 8.89 -3.11
CA VAL A 343 11.73 9.97 -2.88
C VAL A 343 12.31 9.86 -1.46
N PRO A 344 13.59 10.16 -1.27
CA PRO A 344 14.20 10.08 0.05
C PRO A 344 13.60 11.12 1.01
N VAL A 345 13.16 10.66 2.18
CA VAL A 345 12.69 11.54 3.26
C VAL A 345 13.80 11.68 4.29
N HIS A 346 14.58 12.74 4.15
CA HIS A 346 15.61 13.08 5.13
C HIS A 346 15.01 13.80 6.33
N VAL A 347 15.30 13.25 7.51
CA VAL A 347 15.05 13.85 8.82
C VAL A 347 16.45 13.96 9.43
N GLY A 348 17.07 15.15 9.36
CA GLY A 348 18.53 15.36 9.47
C GLY A 348 19.24 14.68 10.66
N ASP A 349 20.55 14.44 10.62
CA ASP A 349 21.62 14.99 9.76
C ASP A 349 22.26 13.94 8.81
N ILE A 350 22.70 14.40 7.63
CA ILE A 350 23.75 13.75 6.84
C ILE A 350 25.07 14.33 7.31
N VAL A 351 25.92 13.54 7.99
CA VAL A 351 27.35 13.32 7.67
C VAL A 351 27.77 12.10 8.51
N GLN A 352 28.21 11.01 7.88
CA GLN A 352 28.73 9.84 8.63
C GLN A 352 30.25 9.65 8.50
N THR A 353 30.96 10.51 7.75
CA THR A 353 32.43 10.43 7.67
C THR A 353 33.11 11.79 7.58
N PHE A 354 34.31 11.88 8.17
CA PHE A 354 35.16 13.08 8.14
C PHE A 354 35.53 13.53 6.71
N ALA A 355 35.58 12.59 5.76
CA ALA A 355 35.94 12.84 4.36
C ALA A 355 34.90 13.68 3.59
N GLU A 356 33.62 13.58 3.96
CA GLU A 356 32.54 14.35 3.32
C GLU A 356 32.48 15.81 3.79
N ILE A 357 32.97 16.07 5.01
CA ILE A 357 33.04 17.43 5.58
C ILE A 357 34.04 18.29 4.79
N GLU A 358 35.21 17.76 4.46
CA GLU A 358 36.23 18.49 3.69
C GLU A 358 35.79 18.84 2.26
N ALA A 359 34.98 17.99 1.62
CA ALA A 359 34.51 18.24 0.26
C ALA A 359 33.48 19.39 0.18
N SER A 360 32.70 19.60 1.24
CA SER A 360 31.66 20.64 1.29
C SER A 360 32.17 22.04 1.64
N LEU A 361 33.37 22.15 2.20
CA LEU A 361 33.99 23.42 2.58
C LEU A 361 34.83 24.05 1.44
N ASN A 362 35.04 23.32 0.34
CA ASN A 362 35.89 23.75 -0.77
C ASN A 362 35.13 24.06 -2.09
N HIS A 363 33.82 24.27 -2.04
CA HIS A 363 33.04 24.74 -3.19
C HIS A 363 32.08 25.88 -2.84
#